data_AF-A0A7K6E741-F1
#
_entry.id   AF-A0A7K6E741-F1
#
_cell.length_a   1.000
_cell.length_b   1.000
_cell.length_c   1.000
_cell.angle_alpha   90.00
_cell.angle_beta   90.00
_cell.angle_gamma   90.00
#
_symmetry.space_group_name_H-M   'P 1'
#
loop_
_entity.id
_entity.type
_entity.pdbx_description
1 polymer ?
#
loop_
_entity_poly.entity_id
_entity_poly.type
_entity_poly.pdbx_seq_one_letter_code
_entity_poly.pdbx_strand_id
1 'polypeptide(L)'
;VHPENLCAGYPQGSIDTCQGDSGSPLVCKDNGANYFWLVGMSSWGRGCERARHPGIYTSTQHFHEWVLVQTGLSPVDIGHPEPALSCTPTPEPAPEP
;
A
#
# COMPACT_ATOMS: atom_id res chain seq x y z
N VAL A 1 2.83 11.01 -4.49
CA VAL A 1 2.58 10.04 -3.41
C VAL A 1 1.11 10.18 -3.05
N HIS A 2 0.37 9.08 -3.01
CA HIS A 2 -1.08 9.05 -2.84
C HIS A 2 -1.45 8.45 -1.46
N PRO A 3 -2.70 8.59 -1.00
CA PRO A 3 -3.14 8.08 0.31
C PRO A 3 -2.96 6.58 0.50
N GLU A 4 -2.98 5.80 -0.57
CA GLU A 4 -2.78 4.35 -0.58
C GLU A 4 -1.30 3.92 -0.47
N ASN A 5 -0.38 4.89 -0.42
CA ASN A 5 1.06 4.63 -0.35
C ASN A 5 1.65 4.91 1.03
N LEU A 6 2.70 4.16 1.36
CA LEU A 6 3.60 4.40 2.48
C LEU A 6 4.97 4.81 1.96
N CYS A 7 5.69 5.60 2.75
CA CYS A 7 7.09 5.95 2.50
C CYS A 7 7.95 5.29 3.58
N ALA A 8 9.03 4.62 3.20
CA ALA A 8 10.02 4.13 4.14
C ALA A 8 11.44 4.38 3.62
N GLY A 9 12.34 4.73 4.53
CA GLY A 9 13.73 5.09 4.22
C GLY A 9 14.26 6.12 5.21
N TYR A 10 15.55 6.41 5.12
CA TYR A 10 16.18 7.41 5.99
C TYR A 10 16.21 8.79 5.30
N PRO A 11 16.09 9.89 6.06
CA PRO A 11 16.21 11.24 5.49
C PRO A 11 17.51 11.46 4.71
N GLN A 12 18.60 10.82 5.13
CA GLN A 12 19.92 10.88 4.50
C GLN A 12 20.08 9.88 3.33
N GLY A 13 19.12 9.00 3.07
CA GLY A 13 19.22 7.95 2.05
C GLY A 13 19.86 6.67 2.60
N SER A 14 20.85 6.11 1.91
CA SER A 14 21.68 4.93 2.27
C SER A 14 21.02 3.55 2.27
N ILE A 15 19.80 3.38 2.76
CA ILE A 15 19.11 2.08 2.78
C ILE A 15 17.77 2.26 2.09
N ASP A 16 17.55 1.46 1.06
CA ASP A 16 16.33 1.51 0.25
C ASP A 16 16.10 0.18 -0.48
N THR A 17 14.85 -0.09 -0.83
CA THR A 17 14.53 -1.12 -1.83
C THR A 17 14.88 -0.62 -3.23
N CYS A 18 15.27 -1.53 -4.12
CA CYS A 18 15.72 -1.14 -5.46
C CYS A 18 15.05 -1.96 -6.58
N GLN A 19 15.60 -1.85 -7.79
CA GLN A 19 15.08 -2.53 -8.96
C GLN A 19 15.15 -4.05 -8.77
N GLY A 20 14.03 -4.73 -9.02
CA GLY A 20 13.88 -6.16 -8.77
C GLY A 20 13.17 -6.50 -7.46
N ASP A 21 13.05 -5.55 -6.54
CA ASP A 21 12.37 -5.76 -5.25
C ASP A 21 10.86 -5.47 -5.30
N SER A 22 10.30 -5.19 -6.48
CA SER A 22 8.87 -4.88 -6.62
C SER A 22 8.01 -6.04 -6.08
N GLY A 23 7.08 -5.72 -5.19
CA GLY A 23 6.22 -6.69 -4.48
C GLY A 23 6.85 -7.29 -3.22
N SER A 24 8.11 -6.99 -2.90
CA SER A 24 8.74 -7.44 -1.65
C SER A 24 8.02 -6.87 -0.41
N PRO A 25 8.00 -7.61 0.71
CA PRO A 25 7.25 -7.21 1.89
C PRO A 25 8.00 -6.16 2.71
N LEU A 26 7.31 -5.07 3.07
CA LEU A 26 7.69 -4.18 4.16
C LEU A 26 6.99 -4.64 5.43
N VAL A 27 7.77 -5.13 6.40
CA VAL A 27 7.24 -5.66 7.66
C VAL A 27 7.64 -4.80 8.86
N CYS A 28 6.75 -4.66 9.83
CA CYS A 28 6.98 -3.94 11.07
C CYS A 28 6.60 -4.80 12.28
N LYS A 29 7.25 -4.57 13.41
CA LYS A 29 7.02 -5.30 14.66
C LYS A 29 6.67 -4.31 15.76
N ASP A 30 5.54 -4.51 16.43
CA ASP A 30 5.18 -3.71 17.59
C ASP A 30 6.07 -4.03 18.80
N ASN A 31 6.27 -3.04 19.65
CA ASN A 31 7.02 -3.20 20.89
C ASN A 31 6.32 -4.22 21.80
N GLY A 32 6.87 -5.44 21.86
CA GLY A 32 6.35 -6.55 22.65
C GLY A 32 5.61 -7.64 21.86
N ALA A 33 5.38 -7.46 20.56
CA ALA A 33 4.83 -8.52 19.72
C ALA A 33 5.86 -9.66 19.53
N ASN A 34 5.38 -10.88 19.27
CA ASN A 34 6.22 -12.01 18.83
C ASN A 34 6.06 -12.31 17.34
N TYR A 35 5.35 -11.45 16.61
CA TYR A 35 5.05 -11.58 15.20
C TYR A 35 5.32 -10.24 14.48
N PHE A 36 5.34 -10.30 13.15
CA PHE A 36 5.51 -9.13 12.29
C PHE A 36 4.22 -8.86 11.52
N TRP A 37 3.90 -7.59 11.35
CA TRP A 37 2.84 -7.12 10.47
C TRP A 37 3.40 -6.86 9.08
N LEU A 38 2.72 -7.36 8.05
CA LEU A 38 2.96 -6.92 6.69
C LEU A 38 2.24 -5.57 6.50
N VAL A 39 3.00 -4.47 6.50
CA VAL A 39 2.44 -3.11 6.44
C VAL A 39 2.46 -2.52 5.04
N GLY A 40 3.33 -3.02 4.16
CA GLY A 40 3.35 -2.58 2.78
C GLY A 40 4.04 -3.54 1.81
N MET A 41 3.91 -3.23 0.53
CA MET A 41 4.58 -3.95 -0.56
C MET A 41 5.39 -2.97 -1.38
N SER A 42 6.66 -3.28 -1.65
CA SER A 42 7.54 -2.42 -2.46
C SER A 42 6.92 -2.16 -3.83
N SER A 43 6.91 -0.90 -4.25
CA SER A 43 6.23 -0.48 -5.48
C SER A 43 7.20 0.27 -6.40
N TRP A 44 7.68 1.44 -5.98
CA TRP A 44 8.55 2.27 -6.81
C TRP A 44 9.37 3.26 -5.98
N GLY A 45 10.33 3.94 -6.62
CA GLY A 45 11.16 4.97 -6.00
C GLY A 45 11.86 5.82 -7.07
N ARG A 46 12.40 6.99 -6.68
CA ARG A 46 13.16 7.86 -7.60
C ARG A 46 14.65 7.54 -7.52
N GLY A 47 15.04 6.42 -8.12
CA GLY A 47 16.35 5.80 -7.85
C GLY A 47 16.35 5.08 -6.51
N CYS A 48 17.53 4.69 -6.03
CA CYS A 48 17.69 3.93 -4.79
C CYS A 48 18.63 4.67 -3.83
N GLU A 49 18.36 4.59 -2.54
CA GLU A 49 19.24 5.06 -1.44
C GLU A 49 19.52 6.57 -1.44
N ARG A 50 18.63 7.36 -2.05
CA ARG A 50 18.84 8.80 -2.21
C ARG A 50 18.31 9.60 -1.02
N ALA A 51 19.09 10.56 -0.57
CA ALA A 51 18.67 11.51 0.46
C ALA A 51 17.35 12.18 0.05
N ARG A 52 16.40 12.24 1.00
CA ARG A 52 15.04 12.81 0.82
C ARG A 52 14.18 12.12 -0.26
N HIS A 53 14.58 10.94 -0.74
CA HIS A 53 13.83 10.14 -1.69
C HIS A 53 13.64 8.73 -1.13
N PRO A 54 12.66 8.55 -0.22
CA PRO A 54 12.36 7.23 0.32
C PRO A 54 11.74 6.31 -0.74
N GLY A 55 11.85 5.01 -0.51
CA GLY A 55 11.08 4.00 -1.24
C GLY A 55 9.58 4.19 -0.97
N ILE A 56 8.79 3.96 -2.02
CA ILE A 56 7.33 4.06 -1.97
C ILE A 56 6.74 2.65 -2.03
N TYR A 57 5.88 2.36 -1.06
CA TYR A 57 5.26 1.07 -0.85
C TYR A 57 3.74 1.20 -0.94
N THR A 58 3.07 0.17 -1.45
CA THR A 58 1.61 0.06 -1.39
C THR A 58 1.20 -0.30 0.04
N SER A 59 0.28 0.43 0.66
CA SER A 59 -0.21 0.18 2.02
C SER A 59 -1.14 -1.03 2.07
N THR A 60 -0.76 -2.10 2.77
CA THR A 60 -1.65 -3.26 2.95
C THR A 60 -2.86 -2.93 3.80
N GLN A 61 -2.74 -1.99 4.73
CA GLN A 61 -3.86 -1.53 5.55
C GLN A 61 -4.93 -0.86 4.69
N HIS A 62 -4.54 -0.06 3.70
CA HIS A 62 -5.48 0.60 2.80
C HIS A 62 -6.28 -0.41 1.95
N PHE A 63 -5.63 -1.50 1.52
CA PHE A 63 -6.25 -2.56 0.70
C PHE A 63 -6.76 -3.76 1.50
N HIS A 64 -6.85 -3.65 2.83
CA HIS A 64 -7.18 -4.80 3.69
C HIS A 64 -8.51 -5.46 3.32
N GLU A 65 -9.57 -4.66 3.12
CA GLU A 65 -10.89 -5.19 2.71
C GLU A 65 -10.82 -5.91 1.37
N TRP A 66 -10.11 -5.34 0.39
CA TRP A 66 -9.92 -5.97 -0.91
C TRP A 66 -9.19 -7.32 -0.76
N VAL A 67 -8.13 -7.39 0.06
CA VAL A 67 -7.41 -8.64 0.33
C VAL A 67 -8.34 -9.69 0.96
N LEU A 68 -9.18 -9.31 1.93
CA LEU A 68 -10.14 -10.21 2.55
C LEU A 68 -11.08 -10.81 1.49
N VAL A 69 -11.66 -9.95 0.64
CA VAL A 69 -12.56 -10.38 -0.45
C VAL A 69 -11.85 -11.36 -1.39
N GLN A 70 -10.62 -11.07 -1.82
CA GLN A 70 -9.88 -11.94 -2.73
C GLN A 70 -9.45 -13.27 -2.11
N THR A 71 -9.24 -13.30 -0.79
CA THR A 71 -8.86 -14.51 -0.05
C THR A 71 -10.08 -15.32 0.43
N GLY A 72 -11.29 -14.88 0.10
CA GLY A 72 -12.53 -15.55 0.51
C GLY A 72 -12.90 -15.35 1.97
N LEU A 73 -12.28 -14.36 2.64
CA LEU A 73 -12.62 -13.93 3.99
C LEU A 73 -13.67 -12.82 3.90
N SER A 74 -14.82 -12.98 4.55
CA SER A 74 -15.88 -11.97 4.50
C SER A 74 -15.55 -10.78 5.41
N PRO A 75 -15.71 -9.52 4.97
CA PRO A 75 -15.62 -8.35 5.86
C PRO A 75 -16.70 -8.32 6.95
N VAL A 76 -17.75 -9.13 6.80
CA VAL A 76 -18.99 -9.11 7.61
C VAL A 76 -18.79 -9.66 9.03
N ASP A 77 -17.67 -10.32 9.33
CA ASP A 77 -17.38 -10.84 10.68
C ASP A 77 -16.66 -9.85 11.61
N ILE A 78 -16.25 -8.66 11.12
CA ILE A 78 -15.62 -7.62 11.95
C ILE A 78 -16.43 -6.33 11.79
N GLY A 79 -17.36 -6.10 12.71
CA GLY A 79 -18.41 -5.07 12.66
C GLY A 79 -17.94 -3.63 12.46
N HIS A 80 -17.69 -3.24 11.21
CA HIS A 80 -17.57 -1.87 10.76
C HIS A 80 -18.50 -1.64 9.56
N PRO A 81 -19.30 -0.55 9.53
CA PRO A 81 -20.19 -0.26 8.41
C PRO A 81 -19.35 0.08 7.16
N GLU A 82 -19.64 -0.61 6.05
CA GLU A 82 -19.03 -0.41 4.73
C GLU A 82 -18.85 1.07 4.36
N PRO A 83 -17.64 1.52 3.97
CA PRO A 83 -17.53 2.50 2.92
C PRO A 83 -17.68 1.76 1.59
N ALA A 84 -18.86 1.82 0.99
CA ALA A 84 -19.15 1.19 -0.30
C ALA A 84 -18.14 1.65 -1.37
N LEU A 85 -17.14 0.81 -1.68
CA LEU A 85 -16.35 0.93 -2.90
C LEU A 85 -17.23 0.50 -4.07
N SER A 86 -18.11 1.40 -4.51
CA SER A 86 -18.87 1.24 -5.76
C SER A 86 -17.95 1.54 -6.93
N CYS A 87 -17.36 0.49 -7.51
CA CYS A 87 -16.75 0.55 -8.84
C CYS A 87 -17.85 0.71 -9.90
N THR A 88 -18.36 1.92 -10.10
CA THR A 88 -19.10 2.27 -11.31
C THR A 88 -18.16 2.98 -12.29
N PRO A 89 -18.01 2.50 -13.54
CA PRO A 89 -17.26 3.23 -14.55
C PRO A 89 -17.98 4.55 -14.83
N THR A 90 -17.26 5.67 -14.67
CA THR A 90 -17.74 6.99 -15.07
C THR A 90 -17.97 6.97 -16.59
N PRO A 91 -19.16 7.33 -17.11
CA PRO A 91 -19.35 7.45 -18.55
C PRO A 91 -18.50 8.61 -19.08
N GLU A 92 -17.68 8.31 -20.09
CA GLU A 92 -16.86 9.26 -20.84
C GLU A 92 -17.77 10.34 -21.47
N PRO A 93 -17.48 11.65 -21.27
CA PRO A 93 -18.28 12.70 -21.89
C PRO A 93 -18.03 12.72 -23.39
N ALA A 94 -19.12 12.61 -24.17
CA ALA A 94 -19.08 12.76 -25.62
C ALA A 94 -18.55 14.16 -26.01
N PRO A 95 -17.78 14.29 -27.10
CA PRO A 95 -17.33 15.59 -27.57
C PRO A 95 -18.52 16.42 -28.06
N GLU A 96 -18.66 17.63 -27.51
CA GLU A 96 -19.64 18.62 -27.97
C GLU A 96 -19.27 19.15 -29.37
N PRO A 97 -20.28 19.54 -30.20
CA PRO A 97 -20.12 19.88 -31.61
C PRO A 97 -19.38 21.19 -31.89
#